data_AF-A0A6L5EKK7-F1
#
_entry.id   AF-A0A6L5EKK7-F1
#
_cell.length_a   1.000
_cell.length_b   1.000
_cell.length_c   1.000
_cell.angle_alpha   90.00
_cell.angle_beta   90.00
_cell.angle_gamma   90.00
#
_symmetry.space_group_name_H-M   'P 1'
#
loop_
_entity.id
_entity.type
_entity.pdbx_description
1 polymer ?
#
loop_
_entity_poly.entity_id
_entity_poly.type
_entity_poly.pdbx_seq_one_letter_code
_entity_poly.pdbx_strand_id
1 'polypeptide(L)' 'MRAFSVEPWRAVAFSLVFSVIVVVQGSMSWGWWLPVAAGNAALFYVGHALYVWANNKIRGIVEES' A
#
# COMPACT_ATOMS: atom_id res chain seq x y z
N MET A 1 6.95 -20.50 10.25
CA MET A 1 7.03 -19.02 10.12
C MET A 1 5.62 -18.44 10.24
N ARG A 2 5.42 -17.24 10.85
CA ARG A 2 4.07 -16.65 10.96
C ARG A 2 3.51 -16.27 9.58
N ALA A 3 2.19 -16.33 9.42
CA ALA A 3 1.52 -15.91 8.19
C ALA A 3 1.67 -14.41 7.98
N PHE A 4 1.89 -13.99 6.74
CA PHE A 4 1.85 -12.58 6.39
C PHE A 4 0.39 -12.12 6.42
N SER A 5 0.15 -10.95 7.00
CA SER A 5 -1.17 -10.34 7.08
C SER A 5 -1.13 -8.95 6.46
N VAL A 6 -2.25 -8.55 5.86
CA VAL A 6 -2.42 -7.20 5.31
C VAL A 6 -2.61 -6.25 6.48
N GLU A 7 -1.79 -5.21 6.54
CA GLU A 7 -1.85 -4.16 7.56
C GLU A 7 -2.34 -2.83 6.93
N PRO A 8 -3.67 -2.55 6.92
CA PRO A 8 -4.24 -1.45 6.15
C PRO A 8 -3.74 -0.07 6.60
N TRP A 9 -3.45 0.07 7.89
CA TRP A 9 -2.93 1.32 8.45
C TRP A 9 -1.60 1.74 7.83
N ARG A 10 -0.77 0.77 7.39
CA ARG A 10 0.49 1.07 6.69
C ARG A 10 0.22 1.71 5.34
N ALA A 11 -0.74 1.17 4.58
CA ALA A 11 -1.13 1.75 3.28
C ALA A 11 -1.64 3.19 3.44
N VAL A 12 -2.40 3.47 4.50
CA VAL A 12 -2.87 4.84 4.82
C VAL A 12 -1.69 5.75 5.21
N ALA A 13 -0.79 5.28 6.09
CA ALA A 13 0.37 6.07 6.52
C ALA A 13 1.29 6.43 5.34
N PHE A 14 1.66 5.44 4.51
CA PHE A 14 2.47 5.69 3.32
C PHE A 14 1.74 6.55 2.30
N SER A 15 0.43 6.38 2.15
CA SER A 15 -0.37 7.23 1.28
C SER A 15 -0.28 8.70 1.68
N LEU A 16 -0.42 9.03 2.96
CA LEU A 16 -0.36 10.41 3.43
C LEU A 16 1.01 11.03 3.12
N VAL A 17 2.10 10.31 3.39
CA VAL A 17 3.47 10.77 3.09
C VAL A 17 3.65 11.00 1.58
N PHE A 18 3.22 10.04 0.76
CA PHE A 18 3.37 10.14 -0.69
C PHE A 18 2.48 11.23 -1.30
N SER A 19 1.32 11.49 -0.69
CA SER A 19 0.42 12.56 -1.11
C SER A 19 1.00 13.94 -0.91
N VAL A 20 1.75 14.15 0.19
CA VAL A 20 2.52 15.39 0.39
C VAL A 20 3.48 15.61 -0.77
N ILE A 21 4.23 14.57 -1.16
CA ILE A 21 5.20 14.65 -2.26
C ILE A 21 4.48 15.00 -3.57
N VAL A 22 3.43 14.27 -3.93
CA VAL A 22 2.71 14.46 -5.19
C VAL A 22 2.06 15.84 -5.28
N VAL A 23 1.35 16.29 -4.23
CA VAL A 23 0.62 17.56 -4.24
C VAL A 23 1.60 18.74 -4.25
N VAL A 24 2.64 18.70 -3.42
CA VAL A 24 3.62 19.80 -3.32
C VAL A 24 4.49 19.88 -4.56
N GLN A 25 5.07 18.76 -5.03
CA GLN A 25 5.92 18.78 -6.22
C GLN A 25 5.12 19.05 -7.49
N GLY A 26 3.87 18.58 -7.55
CA GLY A 26 2.97 18.87 -8.66
C GLY A 26 2.35 20.27 -8.64
N SER A 27 2.62 21.09 -7.61
CA SER A 27 1.99 22.41 -7.42
C SER A 27 0.46 22.35 -7.56
N MET A 28 -0.15 21.29 -7.04
CA MET A 28 -1.59 21.04 -7.19
C MET A 28 -2.41 21.91 -6.23
N SER A 29 -3.65 22.24 -6.63
CA SER A 29 -4.57 22.97 -5.76
C SER A 29 -5.02 22.14 -4.55
N TRP A 30 -5.49 22.82 -3.51
CA TRP A 30 -5.89 22.18 -2.24
C TRP A 30 -6.96 21.08 -2.40
N GLY A 31 -7.79 21.15 -3.44
CA GLY A 31 -8.81 20.12 -3.73
C GLY A 31 -8.22 18.74 -4.08
N TRP A 32 -6.93 18.66 -4.42
CA TRP A 32 -6.29 17.40 -4.82
C TRP A 32 -5.79 16.54 -3.67
N TRP A 33 -5.74 17.06 -2.43
CA TRP A 33 -5.26 16.28 -1.29
C TRP A 33 -6.03 14.98 -1.08
N LEU A 34 -7.37 15.05 -1.07
CA LEU A 34 -8.21 13.88 -0.81
C LEU A 34 -8.17 12.86 -1.96
N PRO A 35 -8.34 13.25 -3.24
CA PRO A 35 -8.19 12.32 -4.37
C PRO A 35 -6.81 11.64 -4.43
N VAL A 36 -5.73 12.39 -4.21
CA VAL A 36 -4.37 11.85 -4.24
C VAL A 36 -4.14 10.88 -3.08
N ALA A 37 -4.58 11.22 -1.87
CA ALA A 37 -4.49 10.32 -0.71
C ALA A 37 -5.34 9.05 -0.89
N ALA A 38 -6.55 9.17 -1.44
CA ALA A 38 -7.38 8.01 -1.73
C ALA A 38 -6.72 7.10 -2.80
N GLY A 39 -6.22 7.69 -3.89
CA GLY A 39 -5.53 6.97 -4.95
C GLY A 39 -4.26 6.26 -4.47
N ASN A 40 -3.41 6.95 -3.72
CA ASN A 40 -2.19 6.39 -3.14
C ASN A 40 -2.52 5.26 -2.14
N ALA A 41 -3.55 5.43 -1.31
CA ALA A 41 -3.95 4.41 -0.35
C ALA A 41 -4.44 3.14 -1.05
N ALA A 42 -5.25 3.29 -2.11
CA ALA A 42 -5.70 2.16 -2.92
C ALA A 42 -4.51 1.45 -3.58
N LEU A 43 -3.58 2.19 -4.17
CA LEU A 43 -2.41 1.63 -4.84
C LEU A 43 -1.50 0.85 -3.87
N PHE A 44 -1.18 1.44 -2.72
CA PHE A 44 -0.38 0.78 -1.69
C PHE A 44 -1.09 -0.42 -1.07
N TYR A 45 -2.40 -0.33 -0.85
CA TYR A 45 -3.18 -1.45 -0.33
C TYR A 45 -3.16 -2.63 -1.29
N VAL A 46 -3.40 -2.39 -2.59
CA VAL A 46 -3.35 -3.44 -3.62
C VAL A 46 -1.95 -4.06 -3.69
N GLY A 47 -0.89 -3.26 -3.73
CA GLY A 47 0.48 -3.76 -3.74
C GLY A 47 0.80 -4.61 -2.51
N HIS A 48 0.37 -4.17 -1.33
CA HIS A 48 0.58 -4.90 -0.08
C HIS A 48 -0.22 -6.21 -0.04
N ALA A 49 -1.47 -6.21 -0.50
CA ALA A 49 -2.30 -7.40 -0.59
C ALA A 49 -1.70 -8.45 -1.53
N LEU A 50 -1.22 -8.02 -2.70
CA LEU A 50 -0.52 -8.90 -3.65
C LEU A 50 0.78 -9.47 -3.06
N TYR A 51 1.56 -8.64 -2.37
CA TYR A 51 2.76 -9.08 -1.67
C TYR A 51 2.45 -10.14 -0.61
N VAL A 52 1.45 -9.91 0.24
CA VAL A 52 1.04 -10.85 1.30
C VAL A 52 0.55 -12.17 0.68
N TRP A 53 -0.26 -12.10 -0.36
CA TRP A 53 -0.74 -13.28 -1.09
C TRP A 53 0.42 -14.11 -1.66
N ALA A 54 1.36 -13.46 -2.36
CA ALA A 54 2.49 -14.14 -2.98
C ALA A 54 3.38 -14.84 -1.94
N ASN A 55 3.69 -14.15 -0.83
CA ASN A 55 4.51 -14.72 0.24
C ASN A 55 3.82 -15.89 0.96
N ASN A 56 2.51 -15.79 1.21
CA ASN A 56 1.76 -16.90 1.80
C ASN A 56 1.70 -18.11 0.84
N LYS A 57 1.61 -17.88 -0.47
CA LYS A 57 1.67 -18.94 -1.48
C LYS A 57 3.04 -19.63 -1.52
N ILE A 58 4.13 -18.86 -1.53
CA ILE A 58 5.50 -19.38 -1.51
C ILE A 58 5.73 -20.21 -0.24
N ARG A 59 5.28 -19.72 0.92
CA ARG A 59 5.38 -20.46 2.18
C ARG A 59 4.70 -21.83 2.10
N GLY A 60 3.49 -21.91 1.53
CA GLY A 60 2.78 -23.19 1.36
C GLY A 60 3.59 -24.20 0.53
N ILE A 61 4.20 -23.75 -0.57
CA ILE A 61 5.06 -24.60 -1.41
C ILE A 61 6.30 -25.09 -0.64
N VAL A 62 6.93 -24.22 0.17
CA VAL A 62 8.11 -24.56 0.97
C VAL A 62 7.78 -25.50 2.14
N GLU A 63 6.58 -25.41 2.70
CA GLU A 63 6.14 -26.30 3.79
C GLU A 63 5.73 -27.70 3.27
N GLU A 64 5.43 -27.85 1.98
CA GLU A 64 5.07 -29.12 1.33
C GLU A 64 6.28 -29.89 0.74
N SER A 65 7.44 -29.24 0.60
CA SER A 65 8.69 -29.79 0.03
C SER A 65 9.63 -30.35 1.09
#